data_AF-T1EN30-F1
#
_entry.id   AF-T1EN30-F1
#
_cell.length_a   1.000
_cell.length_b   1.000
_cell.length_c   1.000
_cell.angle_alpha   90.00
_cell.angle_beta   90.00
_cell.angle_gamma   90.00
#
_symmetry.space_group_name_H-M   'P 1'
#
loop_
_entity.id
_entity.type
_entity.pdbx_description
1 polymer ?
#
loop_
_entity_poly.entity_id
_entity_poly.type
_entity_poly.pdbx_seq_one_letter_code
_entity_poly.pdbx_strand_id
1 'polypeptide(L)'
;MATYRPKLLPRKPSTNTYQIKKHDSNKLNTPFTAATWNVRTLYQTGKFENVKQEIKRMKLSILGLSETRWKKSGVITFEEDVNKSENEIFGDALTESAREVIPVKKQKIGQKGITDDIVSLMDERRKVKSCNPDSYKKMDKAIKKMCLEAKKKW
;
A
#
# COMPACT_ATOMS: atom_id res chain seq x y z
N MET A 1 44.54 -4.23 51.59
CA MET A 1 43.50 -5.25 51.28
C MET A 1 42.20 -4.77 51.92
N ALA A 2 41.03 -4.60 51.31
CA ALA A 2 40.56 -4.68 49.92
C ALA A 2 39.47 -3.58 49.79
N THR A 3 39.38 -2.89 48.66
CA THR A 3 38.41 -1.82 48.43
C THR A 3 37.07 -2.40 47.94
N TYR A 4 35.97 -1.98 48.58
CA TYR A 4 34.62 -2.43 48.25
C TYR A 4 34.11 -1.73 46.97
N ARG A 5 33.81 -2.51 45.92
CA ARG A 5 33.24 -2.01 44.67
C ARG A 5 31.76 -2.44 44.60
N PRO A 6 30.79 -1.51 44.55
CA PRO A 6 29.40 -1.90 44.45
C PRO A 6 29.13 -2.49 43.04
N LYS A 7 28.50 -3.67 43.00
CA LYS A 7 28.06 -4.33 41.77
C LYS A 7 26.94 -3.51 41.14
N LEU A 8 27.22 -2.86 40.01
CA LEU A 8 26.22 -2.24 39.17
C LEU A 8 25.31 -3.34 38.58
N LEU A 9 24.01 -3.27 38.86
CA LEU A 9 23.02 -4.13 38.20
C LEU A 9 22.94 -3.78 36.71
N PRO A 10 22.72 -4.77 35.81
CA PRO A 10 22.61 -4.50 34.38
C PRO A 10 21.38 -3.61 34.11
N ARG A 11 21.59 -2.54 33.34
CA ARG A 11 20.49 -1.70 32.86
C ARG A 11 19.59 -2.53 31.96
N LYS A 12 18.28 -2.53 32.25
CA LYS A 12 17.27 -3.15 31.36
C LYS A 12 17.26 -2.39 30.03
N PRO A 13 17.20 -3.06 28.87
CA PRO A 13 17.06 -2.37 27.60
C PRO A 13 15.72 -1.64 27.56
N SER A 14 15.72 -0.36 27.19
CA SER A 14 14.50 0.39 26.93
C SER A 14 13.88 -0.14 25.63
N THR A 15 12.94 -1.06 25.73
CA THR A 15 12.10 -1.45 24.60
C THR A 15 11.08 -0.36 24.34
N ASN A 16 11.47 0.64 23.55
CA ASN A 16 10.49 1.52 22.90
C ASN A 16 9.94 0.78 21.67
N THR A 17 9.12 -0.23 21.93
CA THR A 17 8.41 -0.98 20.90
C THR A 17 7.17 -0.17 20.55
N TYR A 18 7.24 0.65 19.50
CA TYR A 18 6.04 1.12 18.83
C TYR A 18 5.25 -0.12 18.40
N GLN A 19 4.17 -0.40 19.11
CA GLN A 19 3.25 -1.46 18.73
C GLN A 19 2.59 -1.05 17.42
N ILE A 20 3.14 -1.53 16.30
CA ILE A 20 2.51 -1.42 15.00
C ILE A 20 1.19 -2.20 15.11
N LYS A 21 0.07 -1.48 15.06
CA LYS A 21 -1.27 -2.07 15.10
C LYS A 21 -1.36 -3.13 13.99
N LYS A 22 -1.66 -4.38 14.37
CA LYS A 22 -1.96 -5.44 13.43
C LYS A 22 -3.23 -5.04 12.68
N HIS A 23 -3.12 -4.91 11.36
CA HIS A 23 -4.29 -4.81 10.50
C HIS A 23 -4.88 -6.20 10.30
N ASP A 24 -6.16 -6.37 10.61
CA ASP A 24 -6.92 -7.54 10.26
C ASP A 24 -7.04 -7.63 8.73
N SER A 25 -6.55 -8.71 8.14
CA SER A 25 -6.93 -9.08 6.79
C SER A 25 -6.84 -10.59 6.59
N ASN A 26 -8.00 -11.25 6.67
CA ASN A 26 -8.26 -12.52 5.98
C ASN A 26 -8.14 -12.30 4.46
N LYS A 27 -6.92 -12.16 3.94
CA LYS A 27 -6.68 -11.92 2.52
C LYS A 27 -5.41 -12.64 2.08
N LEU A 28 -5.63 -13.85 1.56
CA LEU A 28 -4.70 -14.72 0.82
C LEU A 28 -3.39 -15.03 1.55
N ASN A 29 -3.23 -16.30 1.91
CA ASN A 29 -2.06 -16.85 2.60
C ASN A 29 -0.85 -16.93 1.65
N THR A 30 -0.43 -15.80 1.07
CA THR A 30 0.80 -15.74 0.29
C THR A 30 1.97 -15.73 1.27
N PRO A 31 2.95 -16.64 1.11
CA PRO A 31 4.09 -16.67 2.02
C PRO A 31 4.90 -15.37 1.86
N PHE A 32 4.81 -14.51 2.87
CA PHE A 32 5.63 -13.31 2.95
C PHE A 32 7.07 -13.70 3.25
N THR A 33 7.95 -13.54 2.27
CA THR A 33 9.36 -13.98 2.39
C THR A 33 10.26 -12.75 2.44
N ALA A 34 11.02 -12.62 3.53
CA ALA A 34 11.98 -11.54 3.71
C ALA A 34 13.39 -12.10 3.88
N ALA A 35 14.39 -11.44 3.28
CA ALA A 35 15.79 -11.80 3.43
C ALA A 35 16.68 -10.57 3.62
N THR A 36 17.89 -10.78 4.12
CA THR A 36 18.93 -9.76 4.25
C THR A 36 20.19 -10.20 3.54
N TRP A 37 20.76 -9.35 2.69
CA TRP A 37 21.95 -9.67 1.92
C TRP A 37 23.00 -8.56 2.00
N ASN A 38 24.21 -8.93 2.38
CA ASN A 38 25.40 -8.09 2.28
C ASN A 38 25.98 -8.14 0.86
N VAL A 39 25.91 -7.02 0.14
CA VAL A 39 26.40 -6.90 -1.24
C VAL A 39 27.82 -6.34 -1.33
N ARG A 40 28.41 -5.87 -0.22
CA ARG A 40 29.74 -5.23 -0.04
C ARG A 40 30.02 -3.95 -0.86
N THR A 41 29.49 -3.89 -2.08
CA THR A 41 29.47 -2.74 -2.99
C THR A 41 28.51 -3.01 -4.15
N LEU A 42 27.62 -2.06 -4.44
CA LEU A 42 26.75 -2.07 -5.62
C LEU A 42 27.31 -1.25 -6.79
N TYR A 43 28.51 -0.66 -6.64
CA TYR A 43 29.11 0.21 -7.65
C TYR A 43 29.59 -0.50 -8.91
N GLN A 44 29.68 -1.82 -8.89
CA GLN A 44 30.11 -2.59 -10.06
C GLN A 44 28.92 -2.77 -11.01
N THR A 45 29.14 -2.48 -12.28
CA THR A 45 28.16 -2.73 -13.35
C THR A 45 27.71 -4.20 -13.32
N GLY A 46 26.40 -4.44 -13.40
CA GLY A 46 25.80 -5.77 -13.43
C GLY A 46 25.50 -6.41 -12.06
N LYS A 47 26.11 -5.96 -10.96
CA LYS A 47 25.77 -6.49 -9.62
C LYS A 47 24.32 -6.23 -9.22
N PHE A 48 23.80 -5.06 -9.59
CA PHE A 48 22.42 -4.73 -9.34
C PHE A 48 21.46 -5.67 -10.10
N GLU A 49 21.79 -6.02 -11.34
CA GLU A 49 20.99 -6.97 -12.12
C GLU A 49 21.02 -8.38 -11.52
N ASN A 50 22.18 -8.81 -10.98
CA ASN A 50 22.27 -10.06 -10.23
C ASN A 50 21.37 -10.06 -8.98
N VAL A 51 21.34 -8.96 -8.22
CA VAL A 51 20.47 -8.81 -7.05
C VAL A 51 19.00 -8.91 -7.47
N LYS A 52 18.62 -8.25 -8.56
CA LYS A 52 17.28 -8.29 -9.12
C LYS A 52 16.89 -9.70 -9.57
N GLN A 53 17.78 -10.41 -10.25
CA GLN A 53 17.57 -11.81 -10.63
C GLN A 53 17.42 -12.72 -9.40
N GLU A 54 18.18 -12.46 -8.34
CA GLU A 54 18.14 -13.24 -7.12
C GLU A 54 16.82 -13.05 -6.35
N ILE A 55 16.31 -11.82 -6.27
CA ILE A 55 15.00 -11.51 -5.70
C ILE A 55 13.91 -12.29 -6.43
N LYS A 56 13.97 -12.35 -7.77
CA LYS A 56 13.05 -13.14 -8.59
C LYS A 56 13.19 -14.63 -8.36
N ARG A 57 14.43 -15.14 -8.33
CA ARG A 57 14.73 -16.57 -8.12
C ARG A 57 14.20 -17.07 -6.78
N MET A 58 14.41 -16.28 -5.72
CA MET A 58 13.99 -16.62 -4.36
C MET A 58 12.55 -16.20 -4.03
N LYS A 59 11.86 -15.51 -4.95
CA LYS A 59 10.49 -15.00 -4.75
C LYS A 59 10.35 -14.18 -3.46
N LEU A 60 11.33 -13.29 -3.21
CA LEU A 60 11.34 -12.46 -2.01
C LEU A 60 10.32 -11.33 -2.12
N SER A 61 9.56 -11.12 -1.04
CA SER A 61 8.67 -9.97 -0.88
C SER A 61 9.45 -8.72 -0.50
N ILE A 62 10.48 -8.86 0.35
CA ILE A 62 11.35 -7.75 0.78
C ILE A 62 12.80 -8.26 0.87
N LEU A 63 13.74 -7.46 0.35
CA LEU A 63 15.17 -7.68 0.53
C LEU A 63 15.81 -6.48 1.25
N GLY A 64 16.42 -6.74 2.41
CA GLY A 64 17.30 -5.78 3.07
C GLY A 64 18.72 -5.89 2.53
N LEU A 65 19.29 -4.80 2.01
CA LEU A 65 20.67 -4.77 1.52
C LEU A 65 21.61 -4.10 2.54
N SER A 66 22.77 -4.69 2.79
CA SER A 66 23.85 -4.05 3.56
C SER A 66 25.09 -3.80 2.69
N GLU A 67 25.87 -2.78 3.09
CA GLU A 67 27.11 -2.36 2.42
C GLU A 67 26.95 -1.99 0.93
N THR A 68 25.82 -1.38 0.54
CA THR A 68 25.60 -0.91 -0.84
C THR A 68 26.57 0.21 -1.25
N ARG A 69 27.17 0.90 -0.27
CA ARG A 69 28.05 2.08 -0.41
C ARG A 69 27.40 3.25 -1.15
N TRP A 70 26.09 3.39 -1.08
CA TRP A 70 25.38 4.49 -1.73
C TRP A 70 25.74 5.85 -1.09
N LYS A 71 26.26 6.79 -1.88
CA LYS A 71 26.69 8.13 -1.42
C LYS A 71 25.55 9.11 -1.12
N LYS A 72 24.33 8.86 -1.61
CA LYS A 72 23.19 9.77 -1.51
C LYS A 72 21.95 8.98 -1.07
N SER A 73 21.06 9.62 -0.32
CA SER A 73 19.72 9.08 -0.08
C SER A 73 18.85 9.29 -1.32
N GLY A 74 17.93 8.37 -1.56
CA GLY A 74 17.03 8.44 -2.71
C GLY A 74 16.14 7.21 -2.78
N VAL A 75 15.06 7.33 -3.54
CA VAL A 75 14.22 6.20 -3.94
C VAL A 75 14.45 6.01 -5.43
N ILE A 76 14.78 4.78 -5.83
CA ILE A 76 14.86 4.41 -7.24
C ILE A 76 13.75 3.40 -7.48
N THR A 77 12.82 3.77 -8.35
CA THR A 77 11.80 2.86 -8.89
C THR A 77 12.31 2.30 -10.20
N PHE A 78 12.30 0.98 -10.31
CA PHE A 78 12.58 0.29 -11.56
C PHE A 78 11.25 -0.20 -12.10
N GLU A 79 10.82 0.37 -13.21
CA GLU A 79 9.75 -0.22 -14.01
C GLU A 79 10.41 -1.34 -14.81
N GLU A 80 10.11 -2.58 -14.42
CA GLU A 80 10.27 -3.67 -15.37
C GLU A 80 9.08 -3.58 -16.30
N ASP A 81 9.33 -3.70 -17.61
CA ASP A 81 8.29 -4.05 -18.56
C ASP A 81 7.74 -5.41 -18.10
N VAL A 82 6.67 -5.36 -17.30
CA VAL A 82 5.81 -6.51 -17.12
C VAL A 82 5.27 -6.75 -18.52
N ASN A 83 5.95 -7.63 -19.26
CA ASN A 83 5.36 -8.28 -20.42
C ASN A 83 4.05 -8.83 -19.90
N LYS A 84 2.98 -8.11 -20.20
CA LYS A 84 1.62 -8.42 -19.84
C LYS A 84 1.45 -9.88 -20.22
N SER A 85 1.29 -10.75 -19.22
CA SER A 85 1.29 -12.19 -19.48
C SER A 85 0.24 -12.46 -20.55
N GLU A 86 0.47 -13.41 -21.46
CA GLU A 86 -0.47 -13.68 -22.57
C GLU A 86 -1.91 -13.87 -22.08
N ASN A 87 -2.07 -14.34 -20.84
CA ASN A 87 -3.35 -14.48 -20.13
C ASN A 87 -4.05 -13.13 -19.82
N GLU A 88 -3.32 -12.07 -19.49
CA GLU A 88 -3.88 -10.72 -19.30
C GLU A 88 -4.29 -10.09 -20.63
N ILE A 89 -3.51 -10.32 -21.70
CA ILE A 89 -3.86 -9.85 -23.05
C ILE A 89 -5.13 -10.55 -23.54
N PHE A 90 -5.22 -11.87 -23.36
CA PHE A 90 -6.39 -12.65 -23.71
C PHE A 90 -7.63 -12.26 -22.87
N GLY A 91 -7.45 -12.00 -21.58
CA GLY A 91 -8.50 -11.53 -20.70
C GLY A 91 -9.07 -10.17 -21.13
N ASP A 92 -8.21 -9.23 -21.53
CA ASP A 92 -8.63 -7.92 -22.02
C ASP A 92 -9.35 -8.03 -23.37
N ALA A 93 -8.85 -8.87 -24.29
CA ALA A 93 -9.49 -9.13 -25.58
C ALA A 93 -10.89 -9.75 -25.41
N LEU A 94 -11.03 -10.74 -24.51
CA LEU A 94 -12.33 -11.31 -24.18
C LEU A 94 -13.28 -10.28 -23.56
N THR A 95 -12.76 -9.45 -22.66
CA THR A 95 -13.55 -8.41 -21.99
C THR A 95 -14.06 -7.37 -22.99
N GLU A 96 -13.24 -6.99 -23.96
CA GLU A 96 -13.63 -6.04 -25.00
C GLU A 96 -14.70 -6.63 -25.93
N SER A 97 -14.51 -7.86 -26.43
CA SER A 97 -15.53 -8.55 -27.24
C SER A 97 -16.85 -8.74 -26.49
N ALA A 98 -16.80 -9.00 -25.18
CA ALA A 98 -18.00 -9.18 -24.37
C ALA A 98 -18.80 -7.87 -24.18
N ARG A 99 -18.15 -6.70 -24.20
CA ARG A 99 -18.83 -5.39 -24.07
C ARG A 99 -19.72 -5.06 -25.26
N GLU A 100 -19.36 -5.54 -26.45
CA GLU A 100 -20.14 -5.30 -27.67
C GLU A 100 -21.47 -6.07 -27.67
N VAL A 101 -21.43 -7.30 -27.16
CA VAL A 101 -22.58 -8.22 -27.18
C VAL A 101 -23.46 -8.06 -25.94
N ILE A 102 -22.86 -7.78 -24.78
CA ILE A 102 -23.56 -7.80 -23.50
C ILE A 102 -23.81 -6.35 -23.05
N PRO A 103 -25.07 -5.91 -22.89
CA PRO A 103 -25.35 -4.60 -22.31
C PRO A 103 -24.76 -4.57 -20.90
N VAL A 104 -23.79 -3.67 -20.68
CA VAL A 104 -23.12 -3.51 -19.39
C VAL A 104 -24.16 -3.11 -18.35
N LYS A 105 -24.61 -4.08 -17.56
CA LYS A 105 -25.48 -3.82 -16.41
C LYS A 105 -24.65 -3.05 -15.39
N LYS A 106 -24.86 -1.73 -15.28
CA LYS A 106 -24.27 -0.93 -14.19
C LYS A 106 -24.50 -1.69 -12.89
N GLN A 107 -23.41 -2.07 -12.21
CA GLN A 107 -23.51 -2.69 -10.90
C GLN A 107 -24.36 -1.76 -10.04
N LYS A 108 -25.53 -2.26 -9.58
CA LYS A 108 -26.33 -1.52 -8.62
C LYS A 108 -25.44 -1.32 -7.39
N ILE A 109 -25.16 -0.07 -7.05
CA ILE A 109 -24.38 0.33 -5.89
C ILE A 109 -24.92 -0.45 -4.69
N GLY A 110 -24.06 -1.25 -4.04
CA GLY A 110 -24.43 -2.20 -2.98
C GLY A 110 -24.92 -1.56 -1.68
N GLN A 111 -25.17 -0.25 -1.67
CA GLN A 111 -25.66 0.48 -0.51
C GLN A 111 -26.89 1.29 -0.88
N LYS A 112 -28.07 0.76 -0.53
CA LYS A 112 -29.39 1.37 -0.81
C LYS A 112 -29.53 2.82 -0.28
N GLY A 113 -28.70 3.22 0.68
CA GLY A 113 -28.69 4.56 1.29
C GLY A 113 -27.65 5.54 0.74
N ILE A 114 -26.97 5.23 -0.37
CA ILE A 114 -26.03 6.16 -1.02
C ILE A 114 -26.50 6.40 -2.46
N THR A 115 -27.04 7.60 -2.70
CA THR A 115 -27.49 8.06 -4.02
C THR A 115 -26.33 8.60 -4.85
N ASP A 116 -26.50 8.68 -6.16
CA ASP A 116 -25.48 9.18 -7.10
C ASP A 116 -25.02 10.61 -6.74
N ASP A 117 -25.97 11.44 -6.29
CA ASP A 117 -25.70 12.80 -5.78
C ASP A 117 -24.76 12.82 -4.57
N ILE A 118 -24.87 11.83 -3.67
CA ILE A 118 -23.99 11.70 -2.49
C ILE A 118 -22.59 11.32 -2.93
N VAL A 119 -22.46 10.44 -3.92
CA VAL A 119 -21.16 10.03 -4.49
C VAL A 119 -20.47 11.24 -5.12
N SER A 120 -21.18 12.01 -5.94
CA SER A 120 -20.67 13.24 -6.56
C SER A 120 -20.17 14.25 -5.51
N LEU A 121 -20.96 14.51 -4.46
CA LEU A 121 -20.56 15.41 -3.37
C LEU A 121 -19.37 14.90 -2.55
N MET A 122 -19.22 13.59 -2.39
CA MET A 122 -18.05 13.01 -1.73
C MET A 122 -16.76 13.23 -2.54
N ASP A 123 -16.84 13.19 -3.86
CA ASP A 123 -15.71 13.46 -4.75
C ASP A 123 -15.34 14.95 -4.80
N GLU A 124 -16.32 15.84 -4.79
CA GLU A 124 -16.07 17.29 -4.60
C GLU A 124 -15.42 17.57 -3.25
N ARG A 125 -15.90 16.95 -2.16
CA ARG A 125 -15.29 17.07 -0.84
C ARG A 125 -13.84 16.58 -0.83
N ARG A 126 -13.50 15.53 -1.59
CA ARG A 126 -12.12 15.01 -1.68
C ARG A 126 -11.16 16.06 -2.26
N LYS A 127 -11.61 16.88 -3.21
CA LYS A 127 -10.81 17.95 -3.83
C LYS A 127 -10.49 19.11 -2.88
N VAL A 128 -11.39 19.40 -1.95
CA VAL A 128 -11.33 20.62 -1.11
C VAL A 128 -10.73 20.38 0.27
N LYS A 129 -10.43 19.12 0.63
CA LYS A 129 -9.99 18.68 1.96
C LYS A 129 -8.76 19.43 2.50
N SER A 130 -7.88 19.92 1.65
CA SER A 130 -6.67 20.67 2.04
C SER A 130 -6.73 22.18 1.79
N CYS A 131 -7.68 22.67 0.99
CA CYS A 131 -7.63 24.03 0.46
C CYS A 131 -8.50 25.02 1.23
N ASN A 132 -9.66 24.58 1.75
CA ASN A 132 -10.55 25.46 2.49
C ASN A 132 -11.34 24.68 3.57
N PRO A 133 -11.08 24.97 4.86
CA PRO A 133 -11.70 24.24 5.96
C PRO A 133 -13.21 24.54 6.13
N ASP A 134 -13.69 25.71 5.74
CA ASP A 134 -15.09 26.09 5.93
C ASP A 134 -16.01 25.50 4.87
N SER A 135 -15.56 25.46 3.61
CA SER A 135 -16.29 24.79 2.55
C SER A 135 -16.32 23.27 2.75
N TYR A 136 -15.23 22.66 3.24
CA TYR A 136 -15.19 21.25 3.61
C TYR A 136 -16.25 20.91 4.67
N LYS A 137 -16.35 21.72 5.74
CA LYS A 137 -17.35 21.52 6.80
C LYS A 137 -18.78 21.64 6.27
N LYS A 138 -19.05 22.60 5.36
CA LYS A 138 -20.36 22.77 4.73
C LYS A 138 -20.74 21.54 3.90
N MET A 139 -19.83 21.05 3.07
CA MET A 139 -20.04 19.84 2.26
C MET A 139 -20.22 18.58 3.11
N ASP A 140 -19.44 18.43 4.19
CA ASP A 140 -19.57 17.27 5.08
C ASP A 140 -20.93 17.24 5.79
N LYS A 141 -21.44 18.40 6.22
CA LYS A 141 -22.80 18.53 6.76
C LYS A 141 -23.87 18.17 5.73
N ALA A 142 -23.72 18.62 4.48
CA ALA A 142 -24.65 18.31 3.40
C ALA A 142 -24.68 16.80 3.09
N ILE A 143 -23.51 16.16 2.97
CA ILE A 143 -23.38 14.71 2.74
C ILE A 143 -24.06 13.92 3.86
N LYS A 144 -23.83 14.28 5.12
CA LYS A 144 -24.48 13.62 6.26
C LYS A 144 -26.00 13.75 6.25
N LYS A 145 -26.51 14.93 5.90
CA LYS A 145 -27.96 15.18 5.77
C LYS A 145 -28.57 14.32 4.66
N MET A 146 -27.92 14.28 3.49
CA MET A 146 -28.38 13.46 2.36
C MET A 146 -28.32 11.96 2.67
N CYS A 147 -27.27 11.48 3.33
CA CYS A 147 -27.20 10.09 3.81
C CYS A 147 -28.34 9.75 4.78
N LEU A 148 -28.74 10.69 5.64
CA LEU A 148 -29.85 10.50 6.58
C LEU A 148 -31.21 10.47 5.85
N GLU A 149 -31.43 11.37 4.90
CA GLU A 149 -32.66 11.42 4.10
C GLU A 149 -32.79 10.20 3.18
N ALA A 150 -31.69 9.78 2.53
CA ALA A 150 -31.64 8.58 1.72
C ALA A 150 -31.99 7.34 2.56
N LYS A 151 -31.49 7.26 3.80
CA LYS A 151 -31.85 6.18 4.74
C LYS A 151 -33.30 6.22 5.23
N LYS A 152 -34.01 7.36 5.15
CA LYS A 152 -35.44 7.46 5.52
C LYS A 152 -36.39 7.05 4.39
N LYS A 153 -35.93 7.10 3.13
CA LYS A 153 -36.72 6.73 1.95
C LYS A 153 -36.79 5.22 1.72
N TRP A 154 -36.09 4.44 2.54
CA TRP A 154 -36.04 2.98 2.54
C TRP A 154 -36.34 2.47 3.95
#